data_AF-A0A4Y7PDS5-F1
#
_entry.id   AF-A0A4Y7PDS5-F1
#
_cell.length_a   1.000
_cell.length_b   1.000
_cell.length_c   1.000
_cell.angle_alpha   90.00
_cell.angle_beta   90.00
_cell.angle_gamma   90.00
#
_symmetry.space_group_name_H-M   'P 1'
#
loop_
_entity.id
_entity.type
_entity.pdbx_description
1 polymer ?
#
loop_
_entity_poly.entity_id
_entity_poly.type
_entity_poly.pdbx_seq_one_letter_code
_entity_poly.pdbx_strand_id
1 'polypeptide(L)'
;GITMQQAVERDAHNCSNYAMCANNPNRISKTFNDAALREMIDSIAHRTSLLLEIVNYNFEGQQYVCAGELTALQTLTNVLNYLKVEKIDVAKLTEKFTVEKVKEMLGKIIDNCHKRAEEQKQAEGHIKLERGFATIPLPGIDVPFHSRYLWAGVMPFRAYLSKKINVAQINPDMLVGKYVPNLVAIPLQVTSECAQKIYDQMSS
;
A
#
# COMPACT_ATOMS: atom_id res chain seq x y z
N GLY A 1 3.05 10.60 -16.04
CA GLY A 1 2.55 11.81 -15.36
C GLY A 1 1.07 11.98 -15.61
N ILE A 2 0.70 12.53 -16.76
CA ILE A 2 -0.69 12.93 -17.11
C ILE A 2 -1.70 11.79 -16.96
N THR A 3 -1.42 10.59 -17.52
CA THR A 3 -2.32 9.43 -17.43
C THR A 3 -2.71 9.06 -16.00
N MET A 4 -1.77 9.21 -15.06
CA MET A 4 -2.01 8.83 -13.67
C MET A 4 -2.79 9.92 -12.92
N GLN A 5 -2.59 11.19 -13.25
CA GLN A 5 -3.36 12.30 -12.68
C GLN A 5 -4.82 12.30 -13.15
N GLN A 6 -5.06 11.91 -14.41
CA GLN A 6 -6.41 11.83 -14.98
C GLN A 6 -7.19 10.59 -14.54
N ALA A 7 -6.50 9.55 -14.07
CA ALA A 7 -7.13 8.31 -13.60
C ALA A 7 -7.78 8.45 -12.22
N VAL A 8 -7.48 9.52 -11.48
CA VAL A 8 -8.00 9.77 -10.13
C VAL A 8 -9.15 10.76 -10.21
N GLU A 9 -10.30 10.36 -9.69
CA GLU A 9 -11.43 11.26 -9.51
C GLU A 9 -11.12 12.34 -8.47
N ARG A 10 -11.52 13.57 -8.80
CA ARG A 10 -11.27 14.75 -7.97
C ARG A 10 -12.57 15.49 -7.71
N ASP A 11 -12.66 16.10 -6.54
CA ASP A 11 -13.78 16.93 -6.17
C ASP A 11 -13.74 18.32 -6.85
N ALA A 12 -14.72 19.18 -6.53
CA ALA A 12 -14.82 20.54 -7.05
C ALA A 12 -13.62 21.44 -6.70
N HIS A 13 -12.84 21.08 -5.68
CA HIS A 13 -11.63 21.79 -5.25
C HIS A 13 -10.35 21.15 -5.82
N ASN A 14 -10.50 20.19 -6.74
CA ASN A 14 -9.43 19.43 -7.36
C ASN A 14 -8.64 18.56 -6.36
N CYS A 15 -9.23 18.22 -5.22
CA CYS A 15 -8.67 17.30 -4.23
C CYS A 15 -9.10 15.86 -4.55
N SER A 16 -8.21 14.90 -4.34
CA SER A 16 -8.55 13.48 -4.43
C SER A 16 -8.87 12.90 -3.05
N ASN A 17 -9.55 11.75 -3.04
CA ASN A 17 -9.76 10.95 -1.83
C ASN A 17 -8.63 9.95 -1.57
N TYR A 18 -7.47 10.12 -2.22
CA TYR A 18 -6.34 9.19 -2.13
C TYR A 18 -5.08 9.90 -1.64
N ALA A 19 -4.22 9.14 -0.96
CA ALA A 19 -2.90 9.62 -0.58
C ALA A 19 -1.91 8.46 -0.46
N MET A 20 -0.69 8.80 -0.08
CA MET A 20 0.35 7.83 0.27
C MET A 20 0.95 8.19 1.63
N CYS A 21 1.25 7.16 2.43
CA CYS A 21 1.88 7.29 3.75
C CYS A 21 3.10 6.38 3.81
N ALA A 22 4.20 6.90 4.36
CA ALA A 22 5.34 6.07 4.75
C ALA A 22 5.09 5.46 6.13
N ASN A 23 5.38 4.17 6.27
CA ASN A 23 5.15 3.36 7.45
C ASN A 23 6.47 2.78 7.97
N ASN A 24 6.71 2.91 9.28
CA ASN A 24 7.87 2.35 9.96
C ASN A 24 7.42 1.41 11.10
N PRO A 25 7.31 0.10 10.83
CA PRO A 25 6.83 -0.87 11.83
C PRO A 25 7.71 -0.94 13.09
N ASN A 26 9.04 -0.75 12.98
CA ASN A 26 9.94 -0.72 14.14
C ASN A 26 9.61 0.39 15.16
N ARG A 27 8.88 1.44 14.77
CA ARG A 27 8.43 2.48 15.71
C ARG A 27 7.28 2.03 16.60
N ILE A 28 6.57 0.96 16.25
CA ILE A 28 5.44 0.41 17.02
C ILE A 28 5.99 -0.40 18.20
N SER A 29 6.63 -1.53 17.92
CA SER A 29 7.32 -2.35 18.91
C SER A 29 8.50 -3.08 18.24
N LYS A 30 9.42 -3.62 19.04
CA LYS A 30 10.54 -4.42 18.53
C LYS A 30 10.09 -5.76 17.92
N THR A 31 8.89 -6.21 18.27
CA THR A 31 8.32 -7.50 17.83
C THR A 31 7.38 -7.33 16.63
N PHE A 32 7.04 -6.11 16.25
CA PHE A 32 6.15 -5.82 15.13
C PHE A 32 6.95 -5.84 13.82
N ASN A 33 6.83 -6.95 13.07
CA ASN A 33 7.57 -7.21 11.83
C ASN A 33 6.77 -6.83 10.58
N ASP A 34 7.33 -7.11 9.40
CA ASP A 34 6.69 -6.82 8.12
C ASP A 34 5.43 -7.64 7.88
N ALA A 35 5.43 -8.92 8.28
CA ALA A 35 4.27 -9.80 8.16
C ALA A 35 3.08 -9.27 8.98
N ALA A 36 3.33 -8.76 10.19
CA ALA A 36 2.31 -8.13 11.02
C ALA A 36 1.76 -6.84 10.38
N LEU A 37 2.61 -6.04 9.73
CA LEU A 37 2.16 -4.84 9.00
C LEU A 37 1.29 -5.21 7.80
N ARG A 38 1.70 -6.21 7.01
CA ARG A 38 0.95 -6.71 5.84
C ARG A 38 -0.43 -7.22 6.26
N GLU A 39 -0.49 -8.15 7.21
CA GLU A 39 -1.76 -8.70 7.70
C GLU A 39 -2.68 -7.62 8.27
N MET A 40 -2.13 -6.60 8.94
CA MET A 40 -2.92 -5.47 9.45
C MET A 40 -3.54 -4.65 8.32
N ILE A 41 -2.75 -4.33 7.29
CA ILE A 41 -3.21 -3.58 6.12
C ILE A 41 -4.27 -4.38 5.36
N ASP A 42 -4.03 -5.67 5.13
CA ASP A 42 -4.99 -6.55 4.46
C ASP A 42 -6.28 -6.68 5.26
N SER A 43 -6.18 -6.79 6.59
CA SER A 43 -7.35 -6.82 7.48
C SER A 43 -8.16 -5.52 7.43
N ILE A 44 -7.50 -4.35 7.38
CA ILE A 44 -8.18 -3.06 7.24
C ILE A 44 -8.83 -2.96 5.86
N ALA A 45 -8.11 -3.29 4.79
CA ALA A 45 -8.63 -3.25 3.42
C ALA A 45 -9.86 -4.16 3.26
N HIS A 46 -9.79 -5.39 3.75
CA HIS A 46 -10.90 -6.35 3.67
C HIS A 46 -12.11 -5.90 4.51
N ARG A 47 -11.90 -5.38 5.72
CA ARG A 47 -13.00 -4.97 6.61
C ARG A 47 -13.70 -3.70 6.15
N THR A 48 -12.92 -2.73 5.69
CA THR A 48 -13.46 -1.43 5.23
C THR A 48 -13.93 -1.48 3.78
N SER A 49 -13.51 -2.49 3.02
CA SER A 49 -13.69 -2.56 1.55
C SER A 49 -13.12 -1.35 0.80
N LEU A 50 -12.20 -0.61 1.45
CA LEU A 50 -11.52 0.56 0.87
C LEU A 50 -10.15 0.14 0.32
N LEU A 51 -9.65 0.91 -0.64
CA LEU A 51 -8.30 0.72 -1.14
C LEU A 51 -7.28 1.04 -0.04
N LEU A 52 -6.45 0.05 0.31
CA LEU A 52 -5.25 0.23 1.12
C LEU A 52 -4.26 -0.88 0.79
N GLU A 53 -3.08 -0.51 0.30
CA GLU A 53 -2.06 -1.45 -0.15
C GLU A 53 -0.66 -0.95 0.20
N ILE A 54 0.26 -1.87 0.48
CA ILE A 54 1.69 -1.54 0.50
C ILE A 54 2.17 -1.51 -0.95
N VAL A 55 2.59 -0.34 -1.40
CA VAL A 55 3.01 -0.09 -2.78
C VAL A 55 4.53 -0.01 -2.95
N ASN A 56 5.27 0.26 -1.87
CA ASN A 56 6.73 0.24 -1.89
C ASN A 56 7.29 -0.54 -0.71
N TYR A 57 8.15 -1.51 -1.04
CA TYR A 57 8.95 -2.29 -0.11
C TYR A 57 10.41 -1.78 -0.17
N ASN A 58 10.74 -0.75 0.63
CA ASN A 58 12.04 -0.08 0.53
C ASN A 58 13.09 -0.72 1.44
N PHE A 59 12.79 -0.80 2.75
CA PHE A 59 13.71 -1.37 3.74
C PHE A 59 12.95 -2.26 4.71
N GLU A 60 13.40 -3.51 4.80
CA GLU A 60 12.79 -4.51 5.66
C GLU A 60 12.72 -4.03 7.12
N GLY A 61 11.51 -4.09 7.69
CA GLY A 61 11.20 -3.66 9.05
C GLY A 61 11.24 -2.14 9.31
N GLN A 62 11.70 -1.32 8.36
CA GLN A 62 11.96 0.10 8.59
C GLN A 62 11.13 1.04 7.73
N GLN A 63 10.98 0.74 6.44
CA GLN A 63 10.35 1.68 5.51
C GLN A 63 9.52 0.94 4.48
N TYR A 64 8.21 1.13 4.63
CA TYR A 64 7.19 0.76 3.67
C TYR A 64 6.43 2.01 3.25
N VAL A 65 5.84 2.02 2.06
CA VAL A 65 4.89 3.06 1.67
C VAL A 65 3.57 2.41 1.36
N CYS A 66 2.51 2.90 2.00
CA CYS A 66 1.14 2.47 1.76
C CYS A 66 0.44 3.52 0.92
N ALA A 67 -0.35 3.08 -0.06
CA ALA A 67 -1.25 3.91 -0.83
C ALA A 67 -2.69 3.46 -0.58
N GLY A 68 -3.61 4.41 -0.57
CA GLY A 68 -5.00 4.08 -0.31
C GLY A 68 -5.89 5.30 -0.21
N GLU A 69 -7.15 5.05 0.14
CA GLU A 69 -8.10 6.10 0.46
C GLU A 69 -7.74 6.79 1.78
N LEU A 70 -8.07 8.08 1.89
CA LEU A 70 -7.79 8.87 3.07
C LEU A 70 -8.38 8.25 4.34
N THR A 71 -9.62 7.74 4.30
CA THR A 71 -10.23 7.07 5.46
C THR A 71 -9.43 5.82 5.86
N ALA A 72 -9.01 4.99 4.90
CA ALA A 72 -8.27 3.77 5.18
C ALA A 72 -6.88 4.07 5.77
N LEU A 73 -6.19 5.09 5.24
CA LEU A 73 -4.89 5.56 5.75
C LEU A 73 -4.99 6.17 7.15
N GLN A 74 -6.06 6.91 7.43
CA GLN A 74 -6.33 7.44 8.76
C GLN A 74 -6.68 6.31 9.75
N THR A 75 -7.46 5.33 9.30
CA THR A 75 -7.77 4.11 10.08
C THR A 75 -6.48 3.38 10.45
N LEU A 76 -5.58 3.16 9.49
CA LEU A 76 -4.27 2.55 9.72
C LEU A 76 -3.46 3.35 10.73
N THR A 77 -3.38 4.68 10.58
CA THR A 77 -2.67 5.54 11.53
C THR A 77 -3.23 5.41 12.95
N ASN A 78 -4.55 5.44 13.10
CA ASN A 78 -5.23 5.29 14.38
C ASN A 78 -4.95 3.92 15.03
N VAL A 79 -5.01 2.84 14.25
CA VAL A 79 -4.73 1.48 14.73
C VAL A 79 -3.28 1.36 15.20
N LEU A 80 -2.30 1.80 14.39
CA LEU A 80 -0.88 1.69 14.75
C LEU A 80 -0.54 2.57 15.97
N ASN A 81 -1.20 3.73 16.10
CA ASN A 81 -1.08 4.57 17.29
C ASN A 81 -1.67 3.88 18.53
N TYR A 82 -2.83 3.26 18.41
CA TYR A 82 -3.47 2.52 19.50
C TYR A 82 -2.58 1.36 19.98
N LEU A 83 -2.06 0.55 19.04
CA LEU A 83 -1.14 -0.55 19.37
C LEU A 83 0.11 -0.05 20.09
N LYS A 84 0.64 1.12 19.70
CA LYS A 84 1.81 1.73 20.35
C LYS A 84 1.52 2.16 21.79
N VAL A 85 0.41 2.87 22.00
CA VAL A 85 0.05 3.46 23.29
C VAL A 85 -0.32 2.37 24.30
N GLU A 86 -1.15 1.41 23.89
CA GLU A 86 -1.57 0.27 24.71
C GLU A 86 -0.47 -0.80 24.86
N LYS A 87 0.68 -0.61 24.18
CA LYS A 87 1.81 -1.55 24.17
C LYS A 87 1.39 -2.97 23.82
N ILE A 88 0.43 -3.10 22.90
CA ILE A 88 -0.09 -4.39 22.46
C ILE A 88 0.97 -5.09 21.62
N ASP A 89 1.39 -6.26 22.07
CA ASP A 89 2.37 -7.09 21.39
C ASP A 89 1.65 -8.26 20.72
N VAL A 90 1.42 -8.14 19.42
CA VAL A 90 0.64 -9.11 18.64
C VAL A 90 1.25 -10.51 18.74
N ALA A 91 2.58 -10.62 18.73
CA ALA A 91 3.27 -11.89 18.88
C ALA A 91 2.94 -12.59 20.21
N LYS A 92 2.93 -11.84 21.32
CA LYS A 92 2.55 -12.37 22.63
C LYS A 92 1.07 -12.69 22.74
N LEU A 93 0.21 -11.99 21.99
CA LEU A 93 -1.22 -12.31 21.95
C LEU A 93 -1.46 -13.64 21.24
N THR A 94 -0.75 -13.93 20.15
CA THR A 94 -0.82 -15.22 19.45
C THR A 94 -0.25 -16.40 20.24
N GLU A 95 0.63 -16.15 21.21
CA GLU A 95 1.09 -17.19 22.16
C GLU A 95 0.03 -17.51 23.23
N LYS A 96 -0.79 -16.53 23.62
CA LYS A 96 -1.76 -16.66 24.73
C LYS A 96 -3.17 -17.03 24.28
N PHE A 97 -3.52 -16.71 23.05
CA PHE A 97 -4.86 -16.90 22.49
C PHE A 97 -4.78 -17.59 21.14
N THR A 98 -5.89 -18.19 20.71
CA THR A 98 -5.99 -18.74 19.35
C THR A 98 -5.94 -17.62 18.32
N VAL A 99 -5.49 -17.95 17.11
CA VAL A 99 -5.33 -16.98 16.00
C VAL A 99 -6.66 -16.29 15.69
N GLU A 100 -7.77 -17.02 15.73
CA GLU A 100 -9.12 -16.49 15.45
C GLU A 100 -9.52 -15.43 16.48
N LYS A 101 -9.21 -15.66 17.75
CA LYS A 101 -9.53 -14.71 18.83
C LYS A 101 -8.68 -13.46 18.73
N VAL A 102 -7.41 -13.57 18.35
CA VAL A 102 -6.55 -12.41 18.10
C VAL A 102 -7.08 -11.61 16.91
N LYS A 103 -7.50 -12.27 15.82
CA LYS A 103 -8.14 -11.61 14.67
C LYS A 103 -9.43 -10.89 15.06
N GLU A 104 -10.26 -11.48 15.91
CA GLU A 104 -11.48 -10.83 16.41
C GLU A 104 -11.17 -9.58 17.25
N MET A 105 -10.17 -9.66 18.15
CA MET A 105 -9.74 -8.53 18.96
C MET A 105 -9.20 -7.38 18.11
N LEU A 106 -8.32 -7.69 17.15
CA LEU A 106 -7.80 -6.71 16.20
C LEU A 106 -8.93 -6.14 15.33
N GLY A 107 -9.87 -6.97 14.91
CA GLY A 107 -11.06 -6.54 14.16
C GLY A 107 -11.88 -5.49 14.89
N LYS A 108 -12.14 -5.67 16.20
CA LYS A 108 -12.84 -4.67 17.02
C LYS A 108 -12.07 -3.36 17.12
N ILE A 109 -10.74 -3.43 17.22
CA ILE A 109 -9.88 -2.22 17.24
C ILE A 109 -9.98 -1.49 15.89
N ILE A 110 -9.90 -2.23 14.79
CA ILE A 110 -10.03 -1.69 13.42
C ILE A 110 -11.38 -1.00 13.25
N ASP A 111 -12.49 -1.64 13.63
CA ASP A 111 -13.84 -1.08 13.48
C ASP A 111 -14.00 0.23 14.26
N ASN A 112 -13.51 0.26 15.50
CA ASN A 112 -13.55 1.46 16.32
C ASN A 112 -12.69 2.59 15.73
N CYS A 113 -11.50 2.26 15.21
CA CYS A 113 -10.61 3.22 14.58
C CYS A 113 -11.16 3.75 13.25
N HIS A 114 -11.82 2.88 12.49
CA HIS A 114 -12.46 3.20 11.23
C HIS A 114 -13.66 4.12 11.44
N LYS A 115 -14.51 3.81 12.42
CA LYS A 115 -15.64 4.66 12.80
C LYS A 115 -15.19 6.07 13.16
N ARG A 116 -14.10 6.21 13.93
CA ARG A 116 -13.51 7.51 14.25
C ARG A 116 -13.01 8.26 13.00
N ALA A 117 -12.42 7.55 12.04
CA ALA A 117 -11.97 8.15 10.79
C ALA A 117 -13.15 8.64 9.93
N GLU A 118 -14.24 7.89 9.88
CA GLU A 118 -15.49 8.31 9.21
C GLU A 118 -16.18 9.48 9.92
N GLU A 119 -16.23 9.48 11.26
CA GLU A 119 -16.74 10.62 12.04
C GLU A 119 -15.92 11.89 11.79
N GLN A 120 -14.58 11.78 11.71
CA GLN A 120 -13.71 12.90 11.35
C GLN A 120 -14.01 13.40 9.93
N LYS A 121 -14.17 12.50 8.96
CA LYS A 121 -14.54 12.84 7.59
C LYS A 121 -15.87 13.56 7.51
N GLN A 122 -16.87 13.13 8.27
CA GLN A 122 -18.19 13.75 8.31
C GLN A 122 -18.16 15.13 8.98
N ALA A 123 -17.35 15.31 10.02
CA ALA A 123 -17.23 16.58 10.73
C ALA A 123 -16.48 17.64 9.93
N GLU A 124 -15.38 17.25 9.26
CA GLU A 124 -14.48 18.18 8.55
C GLU A 124 -14.75 18.25 7.04
N GLY A 125 -15.56 17.33 6.50
CA GLY A 125 -15.82 17.17 5.07
C GLY A 125 -14.67 16.51 4.29
N HIS A 126 -13.44 16.64 4.78
CA HIS A 126 -12.23 16.07 4.19
C HIS A 126 -11.27 15.60 5.28
N ILE A 127 -10.61 14.45 5.08
CA ILE A 127 -9.63 13.93 6.03
C ILE A 127 -8.27 14.56 5.75
N LYS A 128 -7.78 15.36 6.70
CA LYS A 128 -6.38 15.78 6.71
C LYS A 128 -5.55 14.75 7.46
N LEU A 129 -4.72 14.01 6.73
CA LEU A 129 -3.83 13.02 7.33
C LEU A 129 -2.75 13.69 8.20
N GLU A 130 -2.65 13.24 9.43
CA GLU A 130 -1.63 13.69 10.38
C GLU A 130 -0.56 12.62 10.60
N ARG A 131 0.61 13.07 11.07
CA ARG A 131 1.71 12.18 11.41
C ARG A 131 1.39 11.37 12.65
N GLY A 132 1.41 10.03 12.54
CA GLY A 132 1.35 9.12 13.68
C GLY A 132 2.73 8.75 14.23
N PHE A 133 2.75 7.83 15.20
CA PHE A 133 4.01 7.30 15.74
C PHE A 133 4.81 6.53 14.68
N ALA A 134 4.10 5.74 13.87
CA ALA A 134 4.66 4.85 12.85
C ALA A 134 4.27 5.23 11.42
N THR A 135 3.42 6.25 11.23
CA THR A 135 2.95 6.70 9.92
C THR A 135 3.36 8.14 9.65
N ILE A 136 3.79 8.42 8.43
CA ILE A 136 4.18 9.76 7.97
C ILE A 136 3.50 9.98 6.60
N PRO A 137 2.45 10.80 6.52
CA PRO A 137 1.84 11.16 5.24
C PRO A 137 2.87 11.80 4.31
N LEU A 138 2.77 11.52 3.01
CA LEU A 138 3.62 12.10 1.98
C LEU A 138 2.92 13.34 1.37
N PRO A 139 3.32 14.57 1.74
CA PRO A 139 2.61 15.76 1.31
C PRO A 139 2.68 15.96 -0.22
N GLY A 140 1.57 16.35 -0.83
CA GLY A 140 1.49 16.61 -2.26
C GLY A 140 1.39 15.38 -3.15
N ILE A 141 1.30 14.17 -2.58
CA ILE A 141 1.03 12.94 -3.32
C ILE A 141 -0.41 12.51 -3.09
N ASP A 142 -1.21 12.62 -4.14
CA ASP A 142 -2.67 12.43 -4.10
C ASP A 142 -3.15 11.40 -5.13
N VAL A 143 -2.22 10.63 -5.70
CA VAL A 143 -2.47 9.52 -6.61
C VAL A 143 -1.85 8.26 -6.00
N PRO A 144 -2.60 7.15 -5.88
CA PRO A 144 -2.09 5.91 -5.28
C PRO A 144 -1.28 5.11 -6.31
N PHE A 145 -0.09 5.60 -6.67
CA PHE A 145 0.77 4.91 -7.65
C PHE A 145 1.19 3.52 -7.19
N HIS A 146 1.43 2.61 -8.15
CA HIS A 146 1.74 1.19 -7.92
C HIS A 146 0.66 0.37 -7.20
N SER A 147 -0.51 0.97 -6.91
CA SER A 147 -1.68 0.23 -6.41
C SER A 147 -2.52 -0.34 -7.56
N ARG A 148 -3.41 -1.28 -7.23
CA ARG A 148 -4.40 -1.85 -8.17
C ARG A 148 -5.35 -0.80 -8.75
N TYR A 149 -5.49 0.36 -8.11
CA TYR A 149 -6.38 1.44 -8.57
C TYR A 149 -6.07 1.90 -9.99
N LEU A 150 -4.78 1.97 -10.35
CA LEU A 150 -4.36 2.44 -11.67
C LEU A 150 -4.37 1.34 -12.74
N TRP A 151 -4.84 0.13 -12.43
CA TRP A 151 -4.85 -1.00 -13.35
C TRP A 151 -5.61 -0.70 -14.64
N ALA A 152 -6.76 -0.02 -14.53
CA ALA A 152 -7.57 0.39 -15.68
C ALA A 152 -6.79 1.27 -16.68
N GLY A 153 -5.81 2.04 -16.22
CA GLY A 153 -4.96 2.90 -17.04
C GLY A 153 -3.81 2.18 -17.75
N VAL A 154 -3.55 0.90 -17.43
CA VAL A 154 -2.38 0.16 -17.94
C VAL A 154 -2.50 -0.15 -19.42
N MET A 155 -3.67 -0.57 -19.91
CA MET A 155 -3.83 -0.98 -21.32
C MET A 155 -3.59 0.17 -22.31
N PRO A 156 -4.17 1.38 -22.12
CA PRO A 156 -3.82 2.54 -22.95
C PRO A 156 -2.34 2.90 -22.89
N PHE A 157 -1.73 2.81 -21.71
CA PHE A 157 -0.31 3.13 -21.55
C PHE A 157 0.60 2.09 -22.23
N ARG A 158 0.28 0.81 -22.15
CA ARG A 158 0.95 -0.26 -22.89
C ARG A 158 0.90 0.00 -24.39
N ALA A 159 -0.27 0.33 -24.93
CA ALA A 159 -0.43 0.63 -26.36
C ALA A 159 0.40 1.86 -26.79
N TYR A 160 0.52 2.87 -25.91
CA TYR A 160 1.39 4.02 -26.13
C TYR A 160 2.87 3.60 -26.16
N LEU A 161 3.33 2.81 -25.19
CA LEU A 161 4.71 2.31 -25.14
C LEU A 161 5.06 1.48 -26.38
N SER A 162 4.17 0.61 -26.84
CA SER A 162 4.39 -0.19 -28.07
C SER A 162 4.60 0.67 -29.33
N LYS A 163 4.10 1.92 -29.35
CA LYS A 163 4.33 2.87 -30.45
C LYS A 163 5.61 3.69 -30.29
N LYS A 164 6.11 3.83 -29.06
CA LYS A 164 7.27 4.69 -28.73
C LYS A 164 8.57 3.91 -28.58
N ILE A 165 8.49 2.66 -28.16
CA ILE A 165 9.65 1.77 -28.02
C ILE A 165 9.86 1.06 -29.35
N ASN A 166 10.99 1.38 -30.01
CA ASN A 166 11.41 0.65 -31.20
C ASN A 166 12.15 -0.62 -30.79
N VAL A 167 11.53 -1.78 -31.01
CA VAL A 167 12.09 -3.09 -30.63
C VAL A 167 13.44 -3.35 -31.30
N ALA A 168 13.66 -2.85 -32.53
CA ALA A 168 14.92 -3.04 -33.24
C ALA A 168 16.11 -2.28 -32.60
N GLN A 169 15.83 -1.31 -31.72
CA GLN A 169 16.86 -0.56 -30.99
C GLN A 169 17.15 -1.14 -29.60
N ILE A 170 16.44 -2.20 -29.19
CA ILE A 170 16.67 -2.85 -27.90
C ILE A 170 17.80 -3.86 -28.07
N ASN A 171 18.87 -3.69 -27.30
CA ASN A 171 19.92 -4.70 -27.16
C ASN A 171 19.67 -5.55 -25.90
N PRO A 172 19.26 -6.83 -26.03
CA PRO A 172 19.00 -7.70 -24.88
C PRO A 172 20.22 -7.89 -23.96
N ASP A 173 21.44 -7.88 -24.49
CA ASP A 173 22.67 -8.11 -23.71
C ASP A 173 22.95 -6.99 -22.70
N MET A 174 22.31 -5.84 -22.87
CA MET A 174 22.36 -4.74 -21.89
C MET A 174 21.37 -4.92 -20.73
N LEU A 175 20.36 -5.78 -20.90
CA LEU A 175 19.26 -5.95 -19.95
C LEU A 175 19.33 -7.29 -19.22
N VAL A 176 19.64 -8.37 -19.93
CA VAL A 176 19.67 -9.72 -19.36
C VAL A 176 20.73 -9.81 -18.28
N GLY A 177 20.32 -10.26 -17.08
CA GLY A 177 21.16 -10.36 -15.89
C GLY A 177 21.61 -9.02 -15.28
N LYS A 178 21.29 -7.88 -15.90
CA LYS A 178 21.75 -6.54 -15.49
C LYS A 178 20.61 -5.65 -15.01
N TYR A 179 19.46 -5.71 -15.66
CA TYR A 179 18.27 -4.96 -15.28
C TYR A 179 17.45 -5.74 -14.26
N VAL A 180 17.13 -5.10 -13.13
CA VAL A 180 16.25 -5.66 -12.09
C VAL A 180 14.94 -4.87 -12.09
N PRO A 181 13.86 -5.38 -12.71
CA PRO A 181 12.56 -4.72 -12.69
C PRO A 181 11.92 -4.72 -11.30
N ASN A 182 11.28 -3.61 -10.92
CA ASN A 182 10.54 -3.48 -9.66
C ASN A 182 9.40 -4.49 -9.49
N LEU A 183 8.79 -4.96 -10.60
CA LEU A 183 7.64 -5.85 -10.56
C LEU A 183 7.95 -7.24 -9.98
N VAL A 184 9.10 -7.82 -10.33
CA VAL A 184 9.47 -9.19 -9.92
C VAL A 184 10.75 -9.24 -9.07
N ALA A 185 11.47 -8.13 -8.94
CA ALA A 185 12.66 -7.96 -8.10
C ALA A 185 13.76 -9.03 -8.30
N ILE A 186 13.86 -9.60 -9.50
CA ILE A 186 14.90 -10.53 -9.92
C ILE A 186 15.56 -10.01 -11.20
N PRO A 187 16.86 -10.29 -11.45
CA PRO A 187 17.50 -9.93 -12.71
C PRO A 187 16.70 -10.45 -13.90
N LEU A 188 16.46 -9.60 -14.89
CA LEU A 188 15.70 -9.94 -16.08
C LEU A 188 16.38 -11.10 -16.82
N GLN A 189 15.58 -12.10 -17.21
CA GLN A 189 16.02 -13.23 -18.03
C GLN A 189 14.99 -13.48 -19.13
N VAL A 190 15.44 -13.97 -20.29
CA VAL A 190 14.56 -14.37 -21.40
C VAL A 190 14.27 -15.87 -21.29
N THR A 191 13.56 -16.26 -20.24
CA THR A 191 13.17 -17.65 -20.00
C THR A 191 11.68 -17.76 -19.67
N SER A 192 11.13 -18.97 -19.84
CA SER A 192 9.73 -19.26 -19.53
C SER A 192 9.41 -18.99 -18.05
N GLU A 193 10.34 -19.32 -17.14
CA GLU A 193 10.17 -19.12 -15.70
C GLU A 193 10.11 -17.63 -15.34
N CYS A 194 10.91 -16.78 -16.00
CA CYS A 194 10.85 -15.34 -15.80
C CYS A 194 9.52 -14.77 -16.31
N ALA A 195 9.06 -15.22 -17.48
CA ALA A 195 7.77 -14.82 -18.04
C ALA A 195 6.60 -15.25 -17.15
N GLN A 196 6.63 -16.47 -16.61
CA GLN A 196 5.60 -16.97 -15.69
C GLN A 196 5.54 -16.13 -14.41
N LYS A 197 6.70 -15.82 -13.80
CA LYS A 197 6.73 -14.93 -12.62
C LYS A 197 6.13 -13.56 -12.88
N ILE A 198 6.40 -12.97 -14.06
CA ILE A 198 5.80 -11.70 -14.47
C ILE A 198 4.28 -11.85 -14.60
N TYR A 199 3.82 -12.92 -15.24
CA TYR A 199 2.39 -13.19 -15.42
C TYR A 199 1.66 -13.36 -14.08
N ASP A 200 2.24 -14.12 -13.15
CA ASP A 200 1.63 -14.38 -11.84
C ASP A 200 1.45 -13.09 -11.03
N GLN A 201 2.44 -12.17 -11.07
CA GLN A 201 2.35 -10.86 -10.41
C GLN A 201 1.38 -9.88 -11.08
N MET A 202 1.05 -10.09 -12.35
CA MET A 202 0.07 -9.26 -13.07
C MET A 202 -1.35 -9.82 -13.01
N SER A 203 -1.50 -11.10 -12.66
CA SER A 203 -2.79 -11.79 -12.66
C SER A 203 -3.39 -11.97 -11.27
N SER A 204 -2.62 -11.67 -10.22
CA SER A 204 -3.01 -11.62 -8.80
C SER A 204 -3.64 -10.29 -8.43
#